data_AF-A0A9D1ZI80-F1
#
_entry.id   AF-A0A9D1ZI80-F1
#
_cell.length_a   1.000
_cell.length_b   1.000
_cell.length_c   1.000
_cell.angle_alpha   90.00
_cell.angle_beta   90.00
_cell.angle_gamma   90.00
#
_symmetry.space_group_name_H-M   'P 1'
#
loop_
_entity.id
_entity.type
_entity.pdbx_description
1 polymer ?
#
loop_
_entity_poly.entity_id
_entity_poly.type
_entity_poly.pdbx_seq_one_letter_code
_entity_poly.pdbx_strand_id
1 'polypeptide(L)'
;MCPGKCEPYMHKGEWAIHEVLPSLLSAMGVADVRIATFSVSEDSLRPLFFLRDEGQINRLTLLLDYTVKRHKLDLLLFAAGFTPDIRIDACHAKVLLVENDVHRFGIVGSANLNQNHRWEAGVWFTSGPMYDHFSKQFNAAYADALPYDTLR
;
A
#
# COMPACT_ATOMS: atom_id res chain seq x y z
N MET A 1 13.34 8.83 -11.28
CA MET A 1 13.97 7.73 -10.50
C MET A 1 14.85 6.87 -11.39
N CYS A 2 15.94 6.30 -10.86
CA CYS A 2 16.80 5.38 -11.61
C CYS A 2 16.13 4.00 -11.74
N PRO A 3 15.93 3.45 -12.96
CA PRO A 3 15.44 2.10 -13.17
C PRO A 3 16.35 1.03 -12.55
N GLY A 4 15.77 -0.12 -12.17
CA GLY A 4 16.50 -1.32 -11.76
C GLY A 4 17.14 -1.26 -10.36
N LYS A 5 16.86 -0.24 -9.56
CA LYS A 5 17.40 -0.14 -8.20
C LYS A 5 16.63 -1.05 -7.25
N CYS A 6 17.35 -1.64 -6.32
CA CYS A 6 16.83 -2.42 -5.21
C CYS A 6 17.78 -2.21 -4.03
N GLU A 7 17.30 -1.57 -2.97
CA GLU A 7 18.13 -1.24 -1.80
C GLU A 7 17.43 -1.70 -0.52
N PRO A 8 18.16 -2.33 0.41
CA PRO A 8 17.63 -2.69 1.70
C PRO A 8 17.49 -1.49 2.62
N TYR A 9 16.60 -1.60 3.59
CA TYR A 9 16.52 -0.67 4.71
C TYR A 9 16.26 -1.42 6.01
N MET A 10 16.66 -0.80 7.11
CA MET A 10 16.30 -1.22 8.46
C MET A 10 16.26 0.01 9.36
N HIS A 11 15.16 0.23 10.06
CA HIS A 11 14.99 1.36 10.97
C HIS A 11 14.09 0.98 12.14
N LYS A 12 14.09 1.78 13.20
CA LYS A 12 13.23 1.56 14.38
C LYS A 12 12.11 2.58 14.43
N GLY A 13 11.13 2.44 13.53
CA GLY A 13 9.97 3.34 13.51
C GLY A 13 10.25 4.77 13.08
N GLU A 14 11.40 5.04 12.46
CA GLU A 14 11.78 6.36 11.95
C GLU A 14 10.81 6.91 10.90
N TRP A 15 10.16 6.04 10.15
CA TRP A 15 9.12 6.41 9.19
C TRP A 15 8.11 5.29 9.00
N ALA A 16 6.94 5.62 8.49
CA ALA A 16 5.92 4.71 8.00
C ALA A 16 5.63 4.94 6.51
N ILE A 17 5.11 3.91 5.83
CA ILE A 17 4.87 3.95 4.37
C ILE A 17 4.02 5.17 3.96
N HIS A 18 3.00 5.50 4.75
CA HIS A 18 2.11 6.64 4.49
C HIS A 18 2.80 8.01 4.64
N GLU A 19 3.92 8.08 5.37
CA GLU A 19 4.72 9.32 5.54
C GLU A 19 5.69 9.52 4.37
N VAL A 20 6.13 8.44 3.73
CA VAL A 20 7.01 8.49 2.55
C VAL A 20 6.23 8.79 1.27
N LEU A 21 4.96 8.39 1.20
CA LEU A 21 4.14 8.48 0.00
C LEU A 21 3.99 9.92 -0.56
N PRO A 22 3.76 10.97 0.24
CA PRO A 22 3.69 12.35 -0.27
C PRO A 22 4.99 12.80 -0.95
N SER A 23 6.14 12.53 -0.34
CA SER A 23 7.44 12.88 -0.93
C SER A 23 7.72 12.09 -2.20
N LEU A 24 7.31 10.81 -2.24
CA LEU A 24 7.41 9.98 -3.43
C LEU A 24 6.54 10.51 -4.57
N LEU A 25 5.27 10.82 -4.32
CA LEU A 25 4.35 11.36 -5.32
C LEU A 25 4.77 12.76 -5.79
N SER A 26 5.30 13.60 -4.91
CA SER A 26 5.88 14.89 -5.31
C SER A 26 7.03 14.74 -6.31
N ALA A 27 7.84 13.68 -6.18
CA ALA A 27 8.93 13.38 -7.11
C ALA A 27 8.49 12.62 -8.38
N MET A 28 7.41 11.83 -8.30
CA MET A 28 6.91 11.00 -9.40
C MET A 28 5.86 11.69 -10.28
N GLY A 29 5.13 12.65 -9.71
CA GLY A 29 3.83 13.08 -10.21
C GLY A 29 2.69 12.15 -9.77
N VAL A 30 1.50 12.43 -10.30
CA VAL A 30 0.28 11.64 -10.06
C VAL A 30 0.51 10.17 -10.44
N ALA A 31 0.02 9.25 -9.62
CA ALA A 31 0.25 7.81 -9.78
C ALA A 31 -0.90 6.95 -9.27
N ASP A 32 -0.91 5.70 -9.71
CA ASP A 32 -1.70 4.62 -9.15
C ASP A 32 -0.94 3.98 -7.98
N VAL A 33 -1.66 3.69 -6.90
CA VAL A 33 -1.13 3.14 -5.65
C VAL A 33 -1.84 1.84 -5.32
N ARG A 34 -1.08 0.77 -5.09
CA ARG A 34 -1.56 -0.54 -4.64
C ARG A 34 -0.89 -0.89 -3.32
N ILE A 35 -1.70 -1.27 -2.33
CA ILE A 35 -1.22 -1.62 -0.99
C ILE A 35 -1.79 -2.98 -0.59
N ALA A 36 -0.92 -3.90 -0.21
CA ALA A 36 -1.29 -5.11 0.53
C ALA A 36 -0.79 -4.98 1.96
N THR A 37 -1.67 -5.10 2.96
CA THR A 37 -1.27 -4.99 4.37
C THR A 37 -2.14 -5.87 5.26
N PHE A 38 -1.54 -6.40 6.33
CA PHE A 38 -2.26 -7.15 7.36
C PHE A 38 -3.14 -6.27 8.24
N SER A 39 -2.73 -5.02 8.47
CA SER A 39 -3.45 -4.11 9.34
C SER A 39 -3.37 -2.68 8.83
N VAL A 40 -4.35 -1.88 9.24
CA VAL A 40 -4.46 -0.45 8.96
C VAL A 40 -4.74 0.31 10.26
N SER A 41 -4.30 1.55 10.35
CA SER A 41 -4.73 2.51 11.38
C SER A 41 -5.36 3.75 10.75
N GLU A 42 -6.08 4.56 11.54
CA GLU A 42 -6.57 5.85 11.07
C GLU A 42 -5.44 6.76 10.59
N ASP A 43 -4.34 6.83 11.35
CA ASP A 43 -3.13 7.58 10.98
C ASP A 43 -2.55 7.16 9.63
N SER A 44 -2.79 5.91 9.23
CA SER A 44 -2.34 5.40 7.95
C SER A 44 -3.27 5.67 6.79
N LEU A 45 -4.60 5.68 7.04
CA LEU A 45 -5.62 5.85 6.00
C LEU A 45 -5.88 7.33 5.71
N ARG A 46 -5.79 8.18 6.73
CA ARG A 46 -6.07 9.61 6.60
C ARG A 46 -5.11 10.34 5.63
N PRO A 47 -3.80 10.07 5.61
CA PRO A 47 -2.92 10.60 4.55
C PRO A 47 -3.29 10.12 3.16
N LEU A 48 -3.71 8.85 3.00
CA LEU A 48 -4.17 8.33 1.71
C LEU A 48 -5.44 9.01 1.22
N PHE A 49 -6.37 9.32 2.15
CA PHE A 49 -7.56 10.10 1.86
C PHE A 49 -7.18 11.47 1.28
N PHE A 50 -6.29 12.22 1.96
CA PHE A 50 -5.88 13.54 1.47
C PHE A 50 -5.15 13.47 0.12
N LEU A 51 -4.22 12.53 -0.05
CA LEU A 51 -3.51 12.35 -1.32
C LEU A 51 -4.47 11.98 -2.47
N ARG A 52 -5.57 11.27 -2.18
CA ARG A 52 -6.63 10.98 -3.16
C ARG A 52 -7.49 12.20 -3.46
N ASP A 53 -7.91 12.92 -2.42
CA ASP A 53 -8.75 14.14 -2.52
C ASP A 53 -8.04 15.26 -3.28
N GLU A 54 -6.74 15.42 -3.05
CA GLU A 54 -5.87 16.36 -3.78
C GLU A 54 -5.54 15.91 -5.22
N GLY A 55 -5.99 14.72 -5.64
CA GLY A 55 -5.73 14.19 -6.98
C GLY A 55 -4.28 13.72 -7.22
N GLN A 56 -3.49 13.55 -6.17
CA GLN A 56 -2.12 12.99 -6.29
C GLN A 56 -2.13 11.48 -6.52
N ILE A 57 -3.16 10.79 -6.03
CA ILE A 57 -3.41 9.38 -6.31
C ILE A 57 -4.55 9.26 -7.31
N ASN A 58 -4.25 8.78 -8.51
CA ASN A 58 -5.26 8.55 -9.55
C ASN A 58 -6.17 7.36 -9.17
N ARG A 59 -5.57 6.24 -8.77
CA ARG A 59 -6.27 5.06 -8.27
C ARG A 59 -5.59 4.49 -7.03
N LEU A 60 -6.38 4.16 -6.01
CA LEU A 60 -5.91 3.52 -4.78
C LEU A 60 -6.53 2.13 -4.63
N THR A 61 -5.75 1.06 -4.69
CA THR A 61 -6.23 -0.32 -4.55
C THR A 61 -5.69 -0.94 -3.28
N LEU A 62 -6.58 -1.51 -2.45
CA LEU A 62 -6.25 -2.07 -1.14
C LEU A 62 -6.56 -3.58 -1.10
N LEU A 63 -5.55 -4.38 -0.74
CA LEU A 63 -5.70 -5.78 -0.35
C LEU A 63 -5.46 -5.89 1.15
N LEU A 64 -6.53 -6.18 1.90
CA LEU A 64 -6.52 -6.16 3.36
C LEU A 64 -6.76 -7.56 3.93
N ASP A 65 -6.31 -7.79 5.17
CA ASP A 65 -6.59 -9.05 5.85
C ASP A 65 -8.05 -9.14 6.34
N TYR A 66 -8.61 -10.35 6.44
CA TYR A 66 -9.95 -10.58 7.00
C TYR A 66 -10.13 -9.99 8.40
N THR A 67 -9.05 -9.94 9.19
CA THR A 67 -9.06 -9.35 10.53
C THR A 67 -9.43 -7.86 10.51
N VAL A 68 -9.17 -7.13 9.41
CA VAL A 68 -9.60 -5.73 9.28
C VAL A 68 -11.12 -5.65 9.26
N LYS A 69 -11.80 -6.49 8.47
CA LYS A 69 -13.27 -6.55 8.46
C LYS A 69 -13.84 -6.92 9.83
N ARG A 70 -13.17 -7.81 10.55
CA ARG A 70 -13.63 -8.33 11.85
C ARG A 70 -13.42 -7.35 13.01
N HIS A 71 -12.29 -6.64 13.01
CA HIS A 71 -11.83 -5.89 14.19
C HIS A 71 -11.69 -4.39 13.97
N LYS A 72 -11.77 -3.93 12.71
CA LYS A 72 -11.53 -2.55 12.29
C LYS A 72 -12.54 -2.13 11.21
N LEU A 73 -13.81 -2.50 11.41
CA LEU A 73 -14.88 -2.28 10.43
C LEU A 73 -15.09 -0.80 10.14
N ASP A 74 -15.01 0.05 11.16
CA ASP A 74 -15.02 1.51 11.07
C ASP A 74 -13.95 2.04 10.11
N LEU A 75 -12.71 1.56 10.25
CA LEU A 75 -11.59 1.95 9.37
C LEU A 75 -11.77 1.40 7.95
N LEU A 76 -12.31 0.19 7.81
CA LEU A 76 -12.66 -0.37 6.50
C LEU A 76 -13.72 0.48 5.80
N LEU A 77 -14.77 0.89 6.52
CA LEU A 77 -15.82 1.75 5.98
C LEU A 77 -15.30 3.16 5.66
N PHE A 78 -14.40 3.69 6.48
CA PHE A 78 -13.70 4.94 6.18
C PHE A 78 -12.91 4.83 4.86
N ALA A 79 -12.11 3.77 4.70
CA ALA A 79 -11.37 3.50 3.45
C ALA A 79 -12.31 3.39 2.24
N ALA A 80 -13.42 2.66 2.40
CA ALA A 80 -14.43 2.50 1.35
C ALA A 80 -15.09 3.82 0.93
N GLY A 81 -15.07 4.84 1.80
CA GLY A 81 -15.57 6.18 1.49
C GLY A 81 -14.74 6.94 0.45
N PHE A 82 -13.47 6.59 0.25
CA PHE A 82 -12.58 7.29 -0.69
C PHE A 82 -11.86 6.36 -1.68
N THR A 83 -12.04 5.04 -1.58
CA THR A 83 -11.68 4.13 -2.66
C THR A 83 -12.62 2.92 -2.76
N PRO A 84 -13.15 2.63 -3.96
CA PRO A 84 -13.98 1.43 -4.17
C PRO A 84 -13.14 0.16 -4.34
N ASP A 85 -11.83 0.28 -4.59
CA ASP A 85 -10.96 -0.84 -4.96
C ASP A 85 -10.41 -1.58 -3.74
N ILE A 86 -11.29 -2.05 -2.86
CA ILE A 86 -10.92 -2.79 -1.63
C ILE A 86 -11.31 -4.25 -1.74
N ARG A 87 -10.33 -5.13 -1.53
CA ARG A 87 -10.55 -6.57 -1.39
C ARG A 87 -9.91 -7.12 -0.13
N ILE A 88 -10.43 -8.25 0.31
CA ILE A 88 -10.09 -8.85 1.58
C ILE A 88 -9.72 -10.32 1.36
N ASP A 89 -8.57 -10.72 1.91
CA ASP A 89 -8.08 -12.09 1.86
C ASP A 89 -7.21 -12.44 3.08
N ALA A 90 -6.58 -13.62 3.13
CA ALA A 90 -5.62 -14.06 4.14
C ALA A 90 -4.29 -13.35 3.90
N CYS A 91 -4.24 -12.05 4.17
CA CYS A 91 -3.16 -11.19 3.74
C CYS A 91 -2.23 -10.82 4.89
N HIS A 92 -1.09 -11.52 5.00
CA HIS A 92 0.00 -11.09 5.90
C HIS A 92 1.09 -10.27 5.19
N ALA A 93 0.95 -10.03 3.89
CA ALA A 93 1.90 -9.22 3.12
C ALA A 93 1.93 -7.77 3.61
N LYS A 94 3.06 -7.09 3.42
CA LYS A 94 3.18 -5.63 3.52
C LYS A 94 3.92 -5.13 2.29
N VAL A 95 3.15 -4.70 1.31
CA VAL A 95 3.62 -4.31 -0.02
C VAL A 95 3.00 -2.97 -0.38
N LEU A 96 3.83 -2.03 -0.83
CA LEU A 96 3.42 -0.82 -1.52
C LEU A 96 3.92 -0.93 -2.97
N LEU A 97 3.06 -0.64 -3.93
CA LEU A 97 3.44 -0.42 -5.33
C LEU A 97 2.84 0.90 -5.80
N VAL A 98 3.69 1.73 -6.39
CA VAL A 98 3.32 3.03 -6.96
C VAL A 98 3.77 3.04 -8.41
N GLU A 99 2.88 3.39 -9.33
CA GLU A 99 3.25 3.53 -10.74
C GLU A 99 2.46 4.60 -11.49
N ASN A 100 3.12 5.18 -12.48
CA ASN A 100 2.50 5.91 -13.56
C ASN A 100 3.17 5.51 -14.88
N ASP A 101 2.85 6.23 -15.97
CA ASP A 101 3.38 5.92 -17.31
C ASP A 101 4.91 5.97 -17.40
N VAL A 102 5.59 6.66 -16.47
CA VAL A 102 7.03 6.94 -16.54
C VAL A 102 7.80 6.24 -15.42
N HIS A 103 7.20 6.07 -14.24
CA HIS A 103 7.88 5.68 -13.02
C HIS A 103 7.17 4.53 -12.33
N ARG A 104 7.99 3.62 -11.76
CA ARG A 104 7.54 2.52 -10.90
C ARG A 104 8.41 2.49 -9.66
N PHE A 105 7.77 2.32 -8.51
CA PHE A 105 8.41 2.22 -7.21
C PHE A 105 7.65 1.25 -6.31
N GLY A 106 8.36 0.40 -5.58
CA GLY A 106 7.74 -0.50 -4.64
C GLY A 106 8.54 -0.66 -3.36
N ILE A 107 7.83 -1.07 -2.31
CA ILE A 107 8.37 -1.42 -1.00
C ILE A 107 7.79 -2.77 -0.62
N VAL A 108 8.63 -3.67 -0.13
CA VAL A 108 8.20 -4.84 0.64
C VAL A 108 8.97 -4.87 1.95
N GLY A 109 8.29 -5.15 3.05
CA GLY A 109 8.94 -5.18 4.36
C GLY A 109 8.08 -5.80 5.45
N SER A 110 8.52 -5.65 6.69
CA SER A 110 7.81 -6.13 7.89
C SER A 110 6.76 -5.15 8.41
N ALA A 111 6.87 -3.88 8.05
CA ALA A 111 6.06 -2.78 8.56
C ALA A 111 4.62 -2.85 8.03
N ASN A 112 3.64 -2.99 8.92
CA ASN A 112 2.24 -2.77 8.56
C ASN A 112 1.98 -1.28 8.29
N LEU A 113 0.83 -1.00 7.66
CA LEU A 113 0.33 0.35 7.45
C LEU A 113 -0.21 0.95 8.77
N ASN A 114 0.68 1.15 9.74
CA ASN A 114 0.41 1.63 11.09
C ASN A 114 1.59 2.52 11.54
N GLN A 115 1.46 3.23 12.66
CA GLN A 115 2.65 3.71 13.37
C GLN A 115 3.41 2.50 13.95
N ASN A 116 4.69 2.37 13.59
CA ASN A 116 5.52 1.24 14.02
C ASN A 116 6.59 1.75 15.00
N HIS A 117 6.63 1.18 16.21
CA HIS A 117 7.69 1.46 17.21
C HIS A 117 8.75 0.34 17.26
N ARG A 118 8.63 -0.62 16.35
CA ARG A 118 9.47 -1.81 16.27
C ARG A 118 10.59 -1.60 15.27
N TRP A 119 11.59 -2.47 15.33
CA TRP A 119 12.54 -2.61 14.24
C TRP A 119 11.81 -3.16 13.02
N GLU A 120 11.87 -2.41 11.93
CA GLU A 120 11.30 -2.76 10.64
C GLU A 120 12.42 -2.90 9.63
N ALA A 121 12.31 -3.90 8.77
CA ALA A 121 13.25 -4.15 7.69
C ALA A 121 12.50 -4.44 6.40
N GLY A 122 13.16 -4.17 5.29
CA GLY A 122 12.59 -4.42 3.98
C GLY A 122 13.54 -4.03 2.87
N VAL A 123 13.00 -3.98 1.67
CA VAL A 123 13.67 -3.47 0.48
C VAL A 123 12.73 -2.52 -0.23
N TRP A 124 13.28 -1.45 -0.79
CA TRP A 124 12.59 -0.65 -1.79
C TRP A 124 13.23 -0.92 -3.15
N PHE A 125 12.43 -0.80 -4.20
CA PHE A 125 12.86 -1.11 -5.56
C PHE A 125 12.15 -0.22 -6.58
N THR A 126 12.77 -0.02 -7.73
CA THR A 126 12.19 0.69 -8.88
C THR A 126 11.82 -0.30 -9.99
N SER A 127 11.50 0.20 -11.18
CA SER A 127 11.18 -0.63 -12.35
C SER A 127 12.20 -1.74 -12.57
N GLY A 128 11.73 -2.91 -13.02
CA GLY A 128 12.56 -4.09 -13.27
C GLY A 128 11.95 -5.36 -12.68
N PRO A 129 12.71 -6.47 -12.66
CA PRO A 129 12.17 -7.79 -12.35
C PRO A 129 11.49 -7.89 -10.97
N MET A 130 12.01 -7.18 -9.97
CA MET A 130 11.42 -7.17 -8.63
C MET A 130 10.05 -6.50 -8.63
N TYR A 131 9.93 -5.32 -9.25
CA TYR A 131 8.64 -4.65 -9.38
C TYR A 131 7.64 -5.49 -10.17
N ASP A 132 8.06 -6.02 -11.31
CA ASP A 132 7.18 -6.80 -12.18
C ASP A 132 6.69 -8.07 -11.47
N HIS A 133 7.55 -8.71 -10.66
CA HIS A 133 7.16 -9.85 -9.83
C HIS A 133 6.09 -9.46 -8.81
N PHE A 134 6.35 -8.45 -7.97
CA PHE A 134 5.39 -8.04 -6.94
C PHE A 134 4.09 -7.49 -7.53
N SER A 135 4.15 -6.77 -8.65
CA SER A 135 2.97 -6.30 -9.38
C SER A 135 2.12 -7.47 -9.87
N LYS A 136 2.75 -8.48 -10.48
CA LYS A 136 2.06 -9.70 -10.92
C LYS A 136 1.43 -10.46 -9.76
N GLN A 137 2.17 -10.66 -8.66
CA GLN A 137 1.66 -11.39 -7.49
C GLN A 137 0.54 -10.63 -6.79
N PHE A 138 0.67 -9.30 -6.65
CA PHE A 138 -0.39 -8.46 -6.11
C PHE A 138 -1.67 -8.61 -6.94
N ASN A 139 -1.57 -8.50 -8.27
CA ASN A 139 -2.74 -8.59 -9.15
C ASN A 139 -3.39 -9.98 -9.08
N ALA A 140 -2.61 -11.05 -8.99
CA ALA A 140 -3.12 -12.42 -8.83
C ALA A 140 -3.86 -12.58 -7.49
N ALA A 141 -3.24 -12.17 -6.38
CA ALA A 141 -3.85 -12.23 -5.05
C ALA A 141 -5.11 -11.37 -4.98
N TYR A 142 -5.06 -10.15 -5.53
CA TYR A 142 -6.21 -9.26 -5.57
C TYR A 142 -7.36 -9.87 -6.39
N ALA A 143 -7.08 -10.50 -7.53
CA ALA A 143 -8.10 -11.13 -8.35
C ALA A 143 -8.84 -12.29 -7.63
N ASP A 144 -8.12 -13.05 -6.81
CA ASP A 144 -8.65 -14.18 -6.01
C ASP A 144 -9.39 -13.71 -4.74
N ALA A 145 -9.02 -12.53 -4.22
CA ALA A 145 -9.59 -11.96 -3.01
C ALA A 145 -11.08 -11.55 -3.15
N LEU A 146 -11.79 -11.55 -2.02
CA LEU A 146 -13.20 -11.19 -1.96
C LEU A 146 -13.37 -9.66 -1.94
N PRO A 147 -14.37 -9.10 -2.66
CA PRO A 147 -14.78 -7.71 -2.45
C PRO A 147 -15.18 -7.46 -1.00
N TYR A 148 -14.82 -6.30 -0.45
CA TYR A 148 -15.02 -6.01 0.98
C TYR A 148 -16.51 -6.03 1.40
N ASP A 149 -17.39 -5.66 0.48
CA ASP A 149 -18.84 -5.57 0.61
C ASP A 149 -19.55 -6.93 0.45
N THR A 150 -18.80 -8.00 0.12
CA THR A 150 -19.38 -9.34 0.01
C THR A 150 -19.72 -9.85 1.42
N LEU A 151 -21.01 -9.98 1.71
CA LEU A 151 -21.59 -10.35 3.00
C LEU A 151 -21.20 -11.76 3.47
N ARG A 152 -20.62 -11.85 4.67
CA ARG A 152 -20.95 -12.85 5.72
C ARG A 152 -20.68 -12.23 7.08
#